data_AF-A0A8B5XI68-F1
#
_entry.id   AF-A0A8B5XI68-F1
#
_cell.length_a   1.000
_cell.length_b   1.000
_cell.length_c   1.000
_cell.angle_alpha   90.00
_cell.angle_beta   90.00
_cell.angle_gamma   90.00
#
_symmetry.space_group_name_H-M   'P 1'
#
loop_
_entity.id
_entity.type
_entity.pdbx_description
1 polymer ?
#
loop_
_entity_poly.entity_id
_entity_poly.type
_entity_poly.pdbx_seq_one_letter_code
_entity_poly.pdbx_strand_id
1 'polypeptide(L)'
;MDKLIARDEAFDQFQRASRRLERMLSSLTGRQIGPDRQIPHLDWTVGDLALHVTQGVEVAGELVQGKPSPYGDMHQIAETNAEFLQRDPERNIDRLVLRFVKAVRFMEQRFREMPDDFIVPFHAGAEFKPPQAMVMMSSELLIHGWDLAQVTGEKFEIEPQDACRIMYTITPIMPEMVIQEAARGFVATYEICLRGGECLRLHFDEGDLSVSHVAPGGPADCRVDADAPAFLMMGYGRGSQLKLILTGKIRASGPKPWLAGKFGQLVKKP
;
A
#
# COMPACT_ATOMS: atom_id res chain seq x y z
N MET A 1 -10.44 9.32 16.37
CA MET A 1 -9.29 9.29 17.30
C MET A 1 -8.23 8.51 16.58
N ASP A 2 -7.28 9.19 15.94
CA ASP A 2 -6.17 8.53 15.25
C ASP A 2 -5.45 7.67 16.27
N LYS A 3 -5.59 6.34 16.15
CA LYS A 3 -4.74 5.45 16.92
C LYS A 3 -3.33 5.67 16.38
N LEU A 4 -2.52 6.34 17.20
CA LEU A 4 -1.10 6.52 16.96
C LEU A 4 -0.50 5.13 16.78
N ILE A 5 0.00 4.86 15.57
CA ILE A 5 0.83 3.69 15.31
C ILE A 5 2.09 3.88 16.13
N ALA A 6 2.41 2.90 16.98
CA ALA A 6 3.59 2.96 17.81
C ALA A 6 4.84 3.03 16.91
N ARG A 7 5.77 3.92 17.27
CA ARG A 7 6.92 4.28 16.43
C ARG A 7 7.83 3.09 16.16
N ASP A 8 8.06 2.30 17.20
CA ASP A 8 8.79 1.03 17.19
C ASP A 8 8.09 -0.02 16.31
N GLU A 9 6.77 -0.17 16.40
CA GLU A 9 6.03 -1.10 15.52
C GLU A 9 6.14 -0.72 14.04
N ALA A 10 6.00 0.57 13.71
CA ALA A 10 6.15 1.06 12.34
C ALA A 10 7.59 0.84 11.83
N PHE A 11 8.57 1.10 12.68
CA PHE A 11 9.98 0.89 12.36
C PHE A 11 10.29 -0.58 12.11
N ASP A 12 9.86 -1.47 13.00
CA ASP A 12 10.07 -2.91 12.89
C ASP A 12 9.41 -3.49 11.65
N GLN A 13 8.20 -3.04 11.31
CA GLN A 13 7.51 -3.43 10.08
C GLN A 13 8.33 -3.06 8.85
N PHE A 14 8.80 -1.81 8.76
CA PHE A 14 9.64 -1.35 7.65
C PHE A 14 10.94 -2.14 7.56
N GLN A 15 11.64 -2.35 8.67
CA GLN A 15 12.88 -3.10 8.69
C GLN A 15 12.70 -4.57 8.27
N ARG A 16 11.58 -5.21 8.63
CA ARG A 16 11.27 -6.56 8.16
C ARG A 16 11.01 -6.58 6.66
N ALA A 17 10.21 -5.63 6.16
CA ALA A 17 9.87 -5.53 4.74
C ALA A 17 11.11 -5.23 3.88
N SER A 18 11.92 -4.24 4.26
CA SER A 18 13.12 -3.83 3.52
C SER A 18 14.17 -4.93 3.47
N ARG A 19 14.49 -5.57 4.61
CA ARG A 19 15.44 -6.70 4.66
C ARG A 19 14.95 -7.89 3.83
N ARG A 20 13.64 -8.14 3.78
CA ARG A 20 13.08 -9.21 2.95
C ARG A 20 13.25 -8.89 1.47
N LEU A 21 12.89 -7.68 1.05
CA LEU A 21 13.02 -7.27 -0.35
C LEU A 21 14.49 -7.24 -0.81
N GLU A 22 15.39 -6.71 0.03
CA GLU A 22 16.84 -6.73 -0.21
C GLU A 22 17.35 -8.16 -0.48
N ARG A 23 16.98 -9.12 0.38
CA ARG A 23 17.37 -10.53 0.18
C ARG A 23 16.83 -11.10 -1.12
N MET A 24 15.58 -10.80 -1.46
CA MET A 24 14.97 -11.30 -2.70
C MET A 24 15.69 -10.72 -3.92
N LEU A 25 15.90 -9.41 -3.96
CA LEU A 25 16.63 -8.72 -5.04
C LEU A 25 18.06 -9.27 -5.17
N SER A 26 18.77 -9.41 -4.06
CA SER A 26 20.14 -9.94 -4.03
C SER A 26 20.23 -11.39 -4.51
N SER A 27 19.14 -12.15 -4.43
CA SER A 27 19.12 -13.55 -4.88
C SER A 27 18.93 -13.71 -6.38
N LEU A 28 18.48 -12.67 -7.10
CA LEU A 28 18.07 -12.77 -8.51
C LEU A 28 19.22 -13.24 -9.42
N THR A 29 20.41 -12.67 -9.26
CA THR A 29 21.60 -13.05 -10.03
C THR A 29 21.95 -14.53 -9.82
N GLY A 30 21.95 -14.99 -8.56
CA GLY A 30 22.21 -16.40 -8.22
C GLY A 30 21.14 -17.37 -8.71
N ARG A 31 19.90 -16.89 -8.87
CA ARG A 31 18.76 -17.64 -9.43
C ARG A 31 18.67 -17.56 -10.96
N GLN A 32 19.60 -16.89 -11.62
CA GLN A 32 19.59 -16.66 -13.08
C GLN A 32 18.31 -15.95 -13.58
N ILE A 33 17.73 -15.08 -12.75
CA ILE A 33 16.59 -14.25 -13.12
C ILE A 33 17.14 -12.89 -13.60
N GLY A 34 17.14 -12.69 -14.91
CA GLY A 34 17.65 -11.46 -15.54
C GLY A 34 16.71 -10.26 -15.38
N PRO A 35 17.22 -9.03 -15.54
CA PRO A 35 16.44 -7.81 -15.38
C PRO A 35 15.31 -7.68 -16.41
N ASP A 36 15.45 -8.22 -17.62
CA ASP A 36 14.44 -8.16 -18.68
C ASP A 36 13.29 -9.17 -18.48
N ARG A 37 13.33 -9.98 -17.41
CA ARG A 37 12.26 -10.94 -17.11
C ARG A 37 10.98 -10.19 -16.78
N GLN A 38 9.90 -10.45 -17.52
CA GLN A 38 8.60 -9.88 -17.21
C GLN A 38 8.09 -10.34 -15.85
N ILE A 39 7.58 -9.41 -15.04
CA ILE A 39 6.77 -9.73 -13.87
C ILE A 39 5.36 -10.09 -14.36
N PRO A 40 4.79 -11.25 -13.98
CA PRO A 40 3.40 -11.56 -14.30
C PRO A 40 2.49 -10.40 -13.91
N HIS A 41 1.36 -10.22 -14.63
CA HIS A 41 0.30 -9.22 -14.34
C HIS A 41 0.72 -7.73 -14.28
N LEU A 42 2.00 -7.39 -14.44
CA LEU A 42 2.50 -6.02 -14.56
C LEU A 42 3.08 -5.79 -15.95
N ASP A 43 3.08 -4.53 -16.38
CA ASP A 43 3.81 -4.08 -17.58
C ASP A 43 5.32 -3.96 -17.32
N TRP A 44 5.76 -4.22 -16.09
CA TRP A 44 7.15 -4.07 -15.64
C TRP A 44 7.97 -5.34 -15.76
N THR A 45 9.24 -5.15 -16.11
CA THR A 45 10.28 -6.16 -15.96
C THR A 45 10.80 -6.22 -14.51
N VAL A 46 11.59 -7.24 -14.19
CA VAL A 46 12.30 -7.34 -12.90
C VAL A 46 13.19 -6.11 -12.67
N GLY A 47 13.85 -5.61 -13.71
CA GLY A 47 14.68 -4.41 -13.64
C GLY A 47 13.86 -3.15 -13.36
N ASP A 48 12.69 -3.01 -13.99
CA ASP A 48 11.78 -1.88 -13.74
C ASP A 48 11.25 -1.92 -12.30
N LEU A 49 10.82 -3.09 -11.81
CA LEU A 49 10.36 -3.25 -10.43
C LEU A 49 11.49 -2.94 -9.43
N ALA A 50 12.70 -3.45 -9.67
CA ALA A 50 13.86 -3.18 -8.82
C ALA A 50 14.22 -1.69 -8.79
N LEU A 51 14.15 -1.00 -9.93
CA LEU A 51 14.37 0.44 -9.99
C LEU A 51 13.25 1.19 -9.26
N HIS A 52 11.98 0.84 -9.50
CA HIS A 52 10.83 1.48 -8.90
C HIS A 52 10.88 1.44 -7.37
N VAL A 53 11.13 0.26 -6.77
CA VAL A 53 11.21 0.15 -5.30
C VAL A 53 12.41 0.91 -4.73
N THR A 54 13.53 0.97 -5.45
CA THR A 54 14.69 1.80 -5.07
C THR A 54 14.33 3.28 -5.08
N GLN A 55 13.72 3.77 -6.16
CA GLN A 55 13.27 5.16 -6.27
C GLN A 55 12.20 5.48 -5.23
N GLY A 56 11.31 4.55 -4.91
CA GLY A 56 10.30 4.71 -3.86
C GLY A 56 10.92 4.98 -2.49
N VAL A 57 11.93 4.22 -2.09
CA VAL A 57 12.66 4.48 -0.83
C VAL A 57 13.47 5.77 -0.89
N GLU A 58 14.07 6.10 -2.05
CA GLU A 58 14.78 7.37 -2.26
C GLU A 58 13.81 8.56 -2.08
N VAL A 59 12.62 8.52 -2.70
CA VAL A 59 11.55 9.52 -2.52
C VAL A 59 11.09 9.58 -1.07
N ALA A 60 10.83 8.44 -0.42
CA ALA A 60 10.45 8.43 0.98
C ALA A 60 11.52 9.09 1.87
N GLY A 61 12.80 8.89 1.56
CA GLY A 61 13.93 9.59 2.16
C GLY A 61 13.85 11.12 2.04
N GLU A 62 13.34 11.62 0.92
CA GLU A 62 13.10 13.05 0.71
C GLU A 62 11.87 13.57 1.46
N LEU A 63 10.78 12.80 1.50
CA LEU A 63 9.58 13.17 2.27
C LEU A 63 9.89 13.31 3.77
N VAL A 64 10.72 12.41 4.32
CA VAL A 64 11.16 12.47 5.73
C VAL A 64 12.17 13.59 6.01
N GLN A 65 12.52 14.40 5.01
CA GLN A 65 13.23 15.66 5.18
C GLN A 65 12.32 16.88 5.00
N GLY A 66 11.02 16.67 4.78
CA GLY A 66 10.04 17.72 4.52
C GLY A 66 10.07 18.23 3.09
N LYS A 67 10.75 17.53 2.16
CA LYS A 67 10.67 17.89 0.74
C LYS A 67 9.28 17.54 0.20
N PRO A 68 8.74 18.33 -0.74
CA PRO A 68 7.42 18.08 -1.31
C PRO A 68 7.38 16.74 -2.03
N SER A 69 6.20 16.11 -2.02
CA SER A 69 5.99 14.88 -2.75
C SER A 69 5.98 15.11 -4.26
N PRO A 70 6.62 14.24 -5.06
CA PRO A 70 6.51 14.31 -6.51
C PRO A 70 5.13 13.85 -7.03
N TYR A 71 4.32 13.20 -6.18
CA TYR A 71 2.98 12.74 -6.52
C TYR A 71 1.95 13.76 -6.02
N GLY A 72 1.68 14.77 -6.86
CA GLY A 72 0.71 15.83 -6.54
C GLY A 72 -0.76 15.42 -6.69
N ASP A 73 -1.03 14.35 -7.44
CA ASP A 73 -2.37 13.86 -7.75
C ASP A 73 -2.39 12.32 -7.76
N MET A 74 -3.27 11.71 -6.95
CA MET A 74 -3.45 10.26 -6.90
C MET A 74 -3.91 9.67 -8.25
N HIS A 75 -4.55 10.45 -9.11
CA HIS A 75 -4.98 10.01 -10.43
C HIS A 75 -3.81 9.83 -11.40
N GLN A 76 -2.67 10.50 -11.16
CA GLN A 76 -1.50 10.53 -12.04
C GLN A 76 -0.34 9.62 -11.61
N ILE A 77 -0.49 8.84 -10.54
CA ILE A 77 0.59 7.96 -10.01
C ILE A 77 1.25 7.11 -11.09
N ALA A 78 0.46 6.47 -11.96
CA ALA A 78 1.00 5.61 -13.02
C ALA A 78 1.86 6.38 -14.04
N GLU A 79 1.44 7.61 -14.40
CA GLU A 79 2.18 8.49 -15.30
C GLU A 79 3.48 8.97 -14.65
N THR A 80 3.41 9.43 -13.40
CA THR A 80 4.58 9.84 -12.61
C THR A 80 5.59 8.69 -12.45
N ASN A 81 5.11 7.47 -12.18
CA ASN A 81 5.96 6.27 -12.11
C ASN A 81 6.66 6.00 -13.46
N ALA A 82 5.93 6.11 -14.57
CA ALA A 82 6.50 5.92 -15.91
C ALA A 82 7.58 6.97 -16.21
N GLU A 83 7.37 8.23 -15.82
CA GLU A 83 8.39 9.28 -15.97
C GLU A 83 9.66 8.98 -15.15
N PHE A 84 9.51 8.54 -13.90
CA PHE A 84 10.64 8.15 -13.05
C PHE A 84 11.46 7.00 -13.67
N LEU A 85 10.77 5.98 -14.19
CA LEU A 85 11.41 4.84 -14.85
C LEU A 85 12.09 5.21 -16.17
N GLN A 86 11.55 6.19 -16.91
CA GLN A 86 12.14 6.68 -18.15
C GLN A 86 13.39 7.55 -17.90
N ARG A 87 13.39 8.34 -16.83
CA ARG A 87 14.51 9.24 -16.50
C ARG A 87 15.75 8.50 -15.97
N ASP A 88 15.58 7.33 -15.38
CA ASP A 88 16.67 6.52 -14.82
C ASP A 88 16.82 5.20 -15.62
N PRO A 89 17.85 5.07 -16.48
CA PRO A 89 18.02 3.90 -17.34
C PRO A 89 18.66 2.70 -16.61
N GLU A 90 18.98 2.79 -15.31
CA GLU A 90 19.66 1.71 -14.61
C GLU A 90 18.76 0.46 -14.48
N ARG A 91 19.29 -0.69 -14.88
CA ARG A 91 18.63 -2.01 -14.79
C ARG A 91 19.56 -3.10 -14.25
N ASN A 92 20.80 -2.75 -13.91
CA ASN A 92 21.71 -3.65 -13.26
C ASN A 92 21.27 -3.89 -11.81
N ILE A 93 20.83 -5.11 -11.53
CA ILE A 93 20.26 -5.49 -10.23
C ILE A 93 21.24 -5.25 -9.08
N ASP A 94 22.52 -5.59 -9.23
CA ASP A 94 23.51 -5.43 -8.16
C ASP A 94 23.70 -3.94 -7.79
N ARG A 95 23.70 -3.05 -8.79
CA ARG A 95 23.76 -1.60 -8.57
C ARG A 95 22.50 -1.06 -7.92
N LEU A 96 21.32 -1.54 -8.35
CA LEU A 96 20.04 -1.15 -7.76
C LEU A 96 19.92 -1.62 -6.32
N VAL A 97 20.41 -2.82 -5.98
CA VAL A 97 20.49 -3.30 -4.59
C VAL A 97 21.36 -2.40 -3.73
N LEU A 98 22.55 -2.00 -4.23
CA LEU A 98 23.42 -1.08 -3.48
C LEU A 98 22.75 0.27 -3.22
N ARG A 99 22.05 0.82 -4.22
CA ARG A 99 21.25 2.06 -4.07
C ARG A 99 20.12 1.87 -3.06
N PHE A 100 19.35 0.79 -3.18
CA PHE A 100 18.26 0.44 -2.27
C PHE A 100 18.75 0.38 -0.82
N VAL A 101 19.82 -0.36 -0.55
CA VAL A 101 20.39 -0.50 0.80
C VAL A 101 20.84 0.86 1.35
N LYS A 102 21.45 1.70 0.52
CA LYS A 102 21.84 3.07 0.91
C LYS A 102 20.61 3.92 1.27
N ALA A 103 19.57 3.88 0.44
CA ALA A 103 18.33 4.61 0.66
C ALA A 103 17.59 4.14 1.92
N VAL A 104 17.50 2.82 2.14
CA VAL A 104 16.92 2.24 3.36
C VAL A 104 17.66 2.70 4.61
N ARG A 105 19.00 2.63 4.62
CA ARG A 105 19.81 3.10 5.77
C ARG A 105 19.59 4.58 6.05
N PHE A 106 19.53 5.40 5.00
CA PHE A 106 19.25 6.81 5.14
C PHE A 106 17.86 7.06 5.75
N MET A 107 16.83 6.40 5.22
CA MET A 107 15.47 6.49 5.74
C MET A 107 15.38 6.03 7.19
N GLU A 108 16.00 4.91 7.56
CA GLU A 108 16.03 4.44 8.94
C GLU A 108 16.70 5.44 9.89
N GLN A 109 17.83 6.02 9.49
CA GLN A 109 18.52 7.02 10.29
C GLN A 109 17.64 8.26 10.48
N ARG A 110 17.12 8.81 9.38
CA ARG A 110 16.25 10.00 9.41
C ARG A 110 15.01 9.78 10.24
N PHE A 111 14.40 8.61 10.14
CA PHE A 111 13.27 8.26 10.98
C PHE A 111 13.65 8.24 12.46
N ARG A 112 14.77 7.66 12.88
CA ARG A 112 15.14 7.66 14.31
C ARG A 112 15.33 9.08 14.89
N GLU A 113 15.79 10.01 14.08
CA GLU A 113 16.11 11.38 14.48
C GLU A 113 14.90 12.34 14.43
N MET A 114 13.78 11.91 13.84
CA MET A 114 12.65 12.80 13.56
C MET A 114 11.75 13.03 14.78
N PRO A 115 11.33 14.27 15.06
CA PRO A 115 10.33 14.56 16.10
C PRO A 115 8.99 13.84 15.86
N ASP A 116 8.29 13.43 16.92
CA ASP A 116 6.97 12.78 16.80
C ASP A 116 5.90 13.70 16.19
N ASP A 117 6.04 15.02 16.38
CA ASP A 117 5.11 16.03 15.89
C ASP A 117 5.38 16.47 14.45
N PHE A 118 6.51 16.04 13.85
CA PHE A 118 6.85 16.33 12.46
C PHE A 118 5.73 15.91 11.51
N ILE A 119 5.51 16.73 10.47
CA ILE A 119 4.53 16.47 9.42
C ILE A 119 5.28 16.09 8.15
N VAL A 120 5.05 14.86 7.68
CA VAL A 120 5.55 14.35 6.42
C VAL A 120 4.55 14.74 5.31
N PRO A 121 4.94 15.56 4.33
CA PRO A 121 4.07 15.94 3.20
C PRO A 121 3.97 14.76 2.23
N PHE A 122 2.94 13.94 2.41
CA PHE A 122 2.70 12.74 1.61
C PHE A 122 1.96 13.08 0.29
N HIS A 123 1.74 12.06 -0.53
CA HIS A 123 1.11 12.17 -1.86
C HIS A 123 -0.25 12.89 -1.80
N ALA A 124 -0.58 13.61 -2.88
CA ALA A 124 -1.83 14.35 -3.06
C ALA A 124 -2.19 15.30 -1.90
N GLY A 125 -1.18 15.90 -1.28
CA GLY A 125 -1.36 16.86 -0.19
C GLY A 125 -1.76 16.23 1.14
N ALA A 126 -1.80 14.90 1.25
CA ALA A 126 -2.00 14.22 2.51
C ALA A 126 -0.83 14.48 3.46
N GLU A 127 -1.13 14.61 4.75
CA GLU A 127 -0.14 14.85 5.79
C GLU A 127 -0.08 13.65 6.74
N PHE A 128 1.12 13.13 6.96
CA PHE A 128 1.33 12.00 7.86
C PHE A 128 2.27 12.33 9.00
N LYS A 129 2.01 11.71 10.16
CA LYS A 129 3.01 11.57 11.21
C LYS A 129 4.08 10.56 10.79
N PRO A 130 5.30 10.63 11.36
CA PRO A 130 6.40 9.79 10.90
C PRO A 130 6.09 8.29 10.90
N PRO A 131 5.46 7.71 11.95
CA PRO A 131 5.10 6.28 11.94
C PRO A 131 4.16 5.90 10.79
N GLN A 132 3.22 6.78 10.43
CA GLN A 132 2.30 6.54 9.31
C GLN A 132 3.05 6.51 7.98
N ALA A 133 3.93 7.49 7.73
CA ALA A 133 4.77 7.50 6.52
C ALA A 133 5.64 6.24 6.39
N MET A 134 6.18 5.75 7.51
CA MET A 134 6.96 4.52 7.56
C MET A 134 6.12 3.26 7.24
N VAL A 135 4.88 3.19 7.76
CA VAL A 135 3.93 2.11 7.43
C VAL A 135 3.53 2.16 5.96
N MET A 136 3.28 3.33 5.39
CA MET A 136 2.99 3.47 3.97
C MET A 136 4.17 3.07 3.09
N MET A 137 5.41 3.43 3.45
CA MET A 137 6.56 2.92 2.70
C MET A 137 6.68 1.39 2.81
N SER A 138 6.27 0.82 3.95
CA SER A 138 6.25 -0.64 4.11
C SER A 138 5.24 -1.33 3.18
N SER A 139 4.15 -0.67 2.77
CA SER A 139 3.21 -1.25 1.82
C SER A 139 3.85 -1.45 0.45
N GLU A 140 4.55 -0.45 -0.07
CA GLU A 140 5.28 -0.55 -1.34
C GLU A 140 6.25 -1.74 -1.35
N LEU A 141 7.01 -1.91 -0.26
CA LEU A 141 7.98 -3.01 -0.14
C LEU A 141 7.31 -4.39 -0.06
N LEU A 142 6.17 -4.49 0.63
CA LEU A 142 5.45 -5.75 0.80
C LEU A 142 4.68 -6.15 -0.46
N ILE A 143 4.01 -5.20 -1.11
CA ILE A 143 3.27 -5.45 -2.35
C ILE A 143 4.23 -5.84 -3.48
N HIS A 144 5.31 -5.08 -3.67
CA HIS A 144 6.29 -5.42 -4.72
C HIS A 144 7.19 -6.60 -4.36
N GLY A 145 7.38 -6.88 -3.07
CA GLY A 145 7.96 -8.15 -2.64
C GLY A 145 7.11 -9.34 -3.08
N TRP A 146 5.78 -9.24 -3.00
CA TRP A 146 4.88 -10.27 -3.51
C TRP A 146 4.90 -10.36 -5.05
N ASP A 147 4.98 -9.23 -5.75
CA ASP A 147 5.12 -9.21 -7.21
C ASP A 147 6.42 -9.93 -7.64
N LEU A 148 7.54 -9.63 -6.97
CA LEU A 148 8.81 -10.29 -7.21
C LEU A 148 8.76 -11.79 -6.88
N ALA A 149 7.98 -12.19 -5.86
CA ALA A 149 7.78 -13.60 -5.52
C ALA A 149 7.16 -14.42 -6.66
N GLN A 150 6.37 -13.78 -7.55
CA GLN A 150 5.77 -14.48 -8.70
C GLN A 150 6.82 -14.96 -9.70
N VAL A 151 7.99 -14.31 -9.78
CA VAL A 151 9.09 -14.74 -10.65
C VAL A 151 10.15 -15.55 -9.92
N THR A 152 10.38 -15.31 -8.63
CA THR A 152 11.37 -16.08 -7.85
C THR A 152 10.84 -17.44 -7.38
N GLY A 153 9.52 -17.61 -7.36
CA GLY A 153 8.85 -18.80 -6.82
C GLY A 153 8.90 -18.90 -5.29
N GLU A 154 9.32 -17.83 -4.62
CA GLU A 154 9.37 -17.80 -3.15
C GLU A 154 7.96 -17.71 -2.55
N LYS A 155 7.76 -18.32 -1.38
CA LYS A 155 6.54 -18.07 -0.61
C LYS A 155 6.57 -16.66 -0.04
N PHE A 156 5.54 -15.88 -0.35
CA PHE A 156 5.39 -14.51 0.13
C PHE A 156 4.07 -14.31 0.87
N GLU A 157 4.17 -14.23 2.20
CA GLU A 157 3.04 -13.98 3.10
C GLU A 157 3.25 -12.62 3.78
N ILE A 158 2.16 -11.85 3.87
CA ILE A 158 2.11 -10.58 4.60
C ILE A 158 1.47 -10.86 5.96
N GLU A 159 2.13 -10.41 7.03
CA GLU A 159 1.62 -10.56 8.39
C GLU A 159 0.27 -9.83 8.55
N PRO A 160 -0.75 -10.45 9.16
CA PRO A 160 -2.07 -9.83 9.31
C PRO A 160 -2.05 -8.46 9.98
N GLN A 161 -1.20 -8.26 10.99
CA GLN A 161 -1.06 -6.99 11.69
C GLN A 161 -0.39 -5.92 10.83
N ASP A 162 0.60 -6.30 10.00
CA ASP A 162 1.23 -5.38 9.04
C ASP A 162 0.19 -4.92 8.00
N ALA A 163 -0.64 -5.84 7.51
CA ALA A 163 -1.74 -5.52 6.60
C ALA A 163 -2.80 -4.61 7.25
N CYS A 164 -3.19 -4.87 8.50
CA CYS A 164 -4.10 -4.00 9.24
C CYS A 164 -3.53 -2.58 9.37
N ARG A 165 -2.26 -2.43 9.80
CA ARG A 165 -1.61 -1.12 9.93
C ARG A 165 -1.61 -0.34 8.61
N ILE A 166 -1.33 -1.00 7.49
CA ILE A 166 -1.37 -0.36 6.17
C ILE A 166 -2.79 0.11 5.83
N MET A 167 -3.78 -0.77 5.98
CA MET A 167 -5.18 -0.45 5.69
C MET A 167 -5.75 0.66 6.57
N TYR A 168 -5.25 0.81 7.79
CA TYR A 168 -5.62 1.91 8.68
C TYR A 168 -4.93 3.22 8.30
N THR A 169 -3.68 3.13 7.87
CA THR A 169 -2.89 4.32 7.50
C THR A 169 -3.37 4.96 6.20
N ILE A 170 -3.90 4.18 5.25
CA ILE A 170 -4.37 4.72 3.97
C ILE A 170 -5.66 5.55 4.08
N THR A 171 -6.36 5.52 5.22
CA THR A 171 -7.68 6.13 5.40
C THR A 171 -7.77 7.61 5.02
N PRO A 172 -6.76 8.48 5.28
CA PRO A 172 -6.83 9.89 4.88
C PRO A 172 -6.71 10.09 3.36
N ILE A 173 -6.17 9.12 2.63
CA ILE A 173 -5.97 9.17 1.18
C ILE A 173 -7.15 8.56 0.42
N MET A 174 -7.92 7.66 1.05
CA MET A 174 -9.04 6.97 0.40
C MET A 174 -10.07 7.88 -0.29
N PRO A 175 -10.43 9.08 0.22
CA PRO A 175 -11.33 9.99 -0.49
C PRO A 175 -10.80 10.42 -1.87
N GLU A 176 -9.50 10.67 -1.99
CA GLU A 176 -8.82 11.02 -3.26
C GLU A 176 -8.76 9.84 -4.24
N MET A 177 -9.07 8.64 -3.78
CA MET A 177 -9.11 7.43 -4.61
C MET A 177 -10.50 7.16 -5.19
N VAL A 178 -11.52 7.95 -4.85
CA VAL A 178 -12.89 7.74 -5.34
C VAL A 178 -12.98 7.98 -6.85
N ILE A 179 -13.64 7.07 -7.55
CA ILE A 179 -14.00 7.23 -8.96
C ILE A 179 -15.32 8.01 -9.01
N GLN A 180 -15.22 9.34 -9.15
CA GLN A 180 -16.34 10.27 -9.03
C GLN A 180 -17.50 9.95 -9.99
N GLU A 181 -17.21 9.49 -11.20
CA GLU A 181 -18.22 9.08 -12.18
C GLU A 181 -19.04 7.88 -11.69
N ALA A 182 -18.39 6.91 -11.03
CA ALA A 182 -19.03 5.70 -10.52
C ALA A 182 -19.74 5.94 -9.18
N ALA A 183 -19.27 6.91 -8.40
CA ALA A 183 -19.79 7.27 -7.09
C ALA A 183 -20.91 8.33 -7.13
N ARG A 184 -21.14 8.99 -8.27
CA ARG A 184 -22.15 10.05 -8.41
C ARG A 184 -23.53 9.63 -7.87
N GLY A 185 -24.04 10.39 -6.89
CA GLY A 185 -25.36 10.14 -6.27
C GLY A 185 -25.41 8.85 -5.45
N PHE A 186 -24.26 8.24 -5.14
CA PHE A 186 -24.20 7.03 -4.35
C PHE A 186 -24.17 7.38 -2.86
N VAL A 187 -25.16 6.84 -2.13
CA VAL A 187 -25.26 6.99 -0.68
C VAL A 187 -25.28 5.60 -0.05
N ALA A 188 -24.26 5.29 0.76
CA ALA A 188 -24.19 4.04 1.49
C ALA A 188 -23.15 4.11 2.60
N THR A 189 -23.38 3.35 3.67
CA THR A 189 -22.41 3.15 4.75
C THR A 189 -21.89 1.72 4.73
N TYR A 190 -20.58 1.56 4.58
CA TYR A 190 -19.87 0.30 4.77
C TYR A 190 -19.21 0.25 6.14
N GLU A 191 -19.19 -0.92 6.75
CA GLU A 191 -18.33 -1.23 7.90
C GLU A 191 -17.43 -2.40 7.50
N ILE A 192 -16.13 -2.12 7.30
CA ILE A 192 -15.13 -3.09 6.88
C ILE A 192 -14.31 -3.49 8.10
N CYS A 193 -14.54 -4.69 8.60
CA CYS A 193 -13.82 -5.26 9.74
C CYS A 193 -12.71 -6.16 9.25
N LEU A 194 -11.47 -5.80 9.59
CA LEU A 194 -10.31 -6.61 9.28
C LEU A 194 -10.10 -7.65 10.39
N ARG A 195 -10.09 -8.93 10.04
CA ARG A 195 -9.89 -10.01 11.00
C ARG A 195 -8.54 -9.84 11.71
N GLY A 196 -8.58 -9.80 13.04
CA GLY A 196 -7.41 -9.52 13.86
C GLY A 196 -7.14 -8.03 14.10
N GLY A 197 -8.06 -7.15 13.72
CA GLY A 197 -7.98 -5.71 13.94
C GLY A 197 -9.33 -5.03 14.17
N GLU A 198 -9.38 -3.73 13.92
CA GLU A 198 -10.55 -2.86 14.04
C GLU A 198 -11.38 -2.82 12.75
N CYS A 199 -12.49 -2.07 12.80
CA CYS A 199 -13.31 -1.80 11.62
C CYS A 199 -13.11 -0.36 11.13
N LEU A 200 -13.16 -0.22 9.81
CA LEU A 200 -13.27 1.06 9.12
C LEU A 200 -14.73 1.28 8.75
N ARG A 201 -15.26 2.47 9.08
CA ARG A 201 -16.55 2.91 8.55
C ARG A 201 -16.31 3.86 7.39
N LEU A 202 -16.84 3.49 6.23
CA LEU A 202 -16.79 4.28 5.01
C LEU A 202 -18.20 4.74 4.73
N HIS A 203 -18.41 6.06 4.75
CA HIS A 203 -19.70 6.66 4.44
C HIS A 203 -19.59 7.44 3.14
N PHE A 204 -20.32 6.97 2.13
CA PHE A 204 -20.53 7.69 0.90
C PHE A 204 -21.78 8.57 1.04
N ASP A 205 -21.63 9.85 0.76
CA ASP A 205 -22.70 10.84 0.69
C ASP A 205 -22.62 11.56 -0.66
N GLU A 206 -23.60 11.33 -1.53
CA GLU A 206 -23.67 11.80 -2.92
C GLU A 206 -22.42 11.56 -3.81
N GLY A 207 -21.48 10.72 -3.37
CA GLY A 207 -20.23 10.42 -4.06
C GLY A 207 -18.99 10.79 -3.24
N ASP A 208 -19.15 11.63 -2.23
CA ASP A 208 -18.07 12.00 -1.31
C ASP A 208 -17.86 10.90 -0.27
N LEU A 209 -16.61 10.47 -0.11
CA LEU A 209 -16.24 9.44 0.84
C LEU A 209 -15.65 10.05 2.11
N SER A 210 -16.23 9.70 3.25
CA SER A 210 -15.61 9.90 4.56
C SER A 210 -15.26 8.56 5.19
N VAL A 211 -14.10 8.50 5.86
CA VAL A 211 -13.57 7.27 6.47
C VAL A 211 -13.27 7.51 7.94
N SER A 212 -13.65 6.56 8.80
CA SER A 212 -13.39 6.65 10.24
C SER A 212 -13.07 5.27 10.85
N HIS A 213 -12.23 5.28 11.88
CA HIS A 213 -11.97 4.11 12.71
C HIS A 213 -13.10 3.93 13.73
N VAL A 214 -13.71 2.75 13.77
CA VAL A 214 -14.83 2.45 14.65
C VAL A 214 -14.66 1.10 15.34
N ALA A 215 -15.25 0.99 16.53
CA ALA A 215 -15.51 -0.32 17.11
C ALA A 215 -16.53 -1.08 16.23
N PRO A 216 -16.45 -2.43 16.17
CA PRO A 216 -17.39 -3.22 15.39
C PRO A 216 -18.85 -3.04 15.84
N GLY A 217 -19.79 -3.14 14.90
CA GLY A 217 -21.21 -3.35 15.21
C GLY A 217 -22.08 -2.10 15.24
N GLY A 218 -21.64 -0.98 14.64
CA GLY A 218 -22.53 0.19 14.47
C GLY A 218 -23.44 0.10 13.24
N PRO A 219 -24.27 1.12 12.97
CA PRO A 219 -25.14 1.15 11.80
C PRO A 219 -24.33 1.14 10.50
N ALA A 220 -24.64 0.20 9.60
CA ALA A 220 -24.05 0.11 8.27
C ALA A 220 -25.03 -0.61 7.32
N ASP A 221 -25.05 -0.17 6.06
CA ASP A 221 -25.80 -0.82 4.99
C ASP A 221 -25.15 -2.16 4.60
N CYS A 222 -23.82 -2.21 4.58
CA CYS A 222 -23.06 -3.39 4.24
C CYS A 222 -21.89 -3.56 5.22
N ARG A 223 -21.84 -4.71 5.88
CA ARG A 223 -20.71 -5.10 6.71
C ARG A 223 -19.83 -6.09 5.95
N VAL A 224 -18.54 -5.84 5.91
CA VAL A 224 -17.54 -6.67 5.25
C VAL A 224 -16.58 -7.19 6.30
N ASP A 225 -16.59 -8.48 6.56
CA ASP A 225 -15.57 -9.17 7.36
C ASP A 225 -14.50 -9.73 6.42
N ALA A 226 -13.25 -9.32 6.59
CA ALA A 226 -12.19 -9.60 5.64
C ALA A 226 -10.88 -10.07 6.29
N ASP A 227 -10.25 -11.08 5.68
CA ASP A 227 -8.86 -11.46 5.91
C ASP A 227 -7.94 -10.31 5.50
N ALA A 228 -7.21 -9.72 6.46
CA ALA A 228 -6.50 -8.45 6.24
C ALA A 228 -5.46 -8.50 5.10
N PRO A 229 -4.57 -9.52 5.01
CA PRO A 229 -3.63 -9.61 3.90
C PRO A 229 -4.34 -9.74 2.54
N ALA A 230 -5.38 -10.58 2.46
CA ALA A 230 -6.10 -10.75 1.20
C ALA A 230 -6.87 -9.49 0.78
N PHE A 231 -7.44 -8.76 1.74
CA PHE A 231 -8.13 -7.51 1.49
C PHE A 231 -7.17 -6.42 1.00
N LEU A 232 -6.00 -6.31 1.64
CA LEU A 232 -4.92 -5.43 1.21
C LEU A 232 -4.50 -5.73 -0.23
N MET A 233 -4.14 -6.98 -0.54
CA MET A 233 -3.70 -7.35 -1.89
C MET A 233 -4.77 -7.04 -2.93
N MET A 234 -6.04 -7.36 -2.66
CA MET A 234 -7.15 -7.03 -3.54
C MET A 234 -7.30 -5.52 -3.75
N GLY A 235 -7.13 -4.71 -2.70
CA GLY A 235 -7.15 -3.24 -2.76
C GLY A 235 -6.05 -2.67 -3.65
N TYR A 236 -4.87 -3.30 -3.65
CA TYR A 236 -3.76 -3.00 -4.58
C TYR A 236 -3.92 -3.71 -5.94
N GLY A 237 -5.08 -4.27 -6.25
CA GLY A 237 -5.34 -4.92 -7.54
C GLY A 237 -4.72 -6.30 -7.73
N ARG A 238 -4.13 -6.89 -6.69
CA ARG A 238 -3.57 -8.25 -6.71
C ARG A 238 -4.61 -9.25 -6.21
N GLY A 239 -5.01 -10.16 -7.09
CA GLY A 239 -5.97 -11.22 -6.78
C GLY A 239 -7.41 -10.90 -7.15
N SER A 240 -8.26 -11.93 -7.06
CA SER A 240 -9.66 -11.88 -7.51
C SER A 240 -10.63 -11.76 -6.34
N GLN A 241 -11.49 -10.75 -6.36
CA GLN A 241 -12.56 -10.57 -5.37
C GLN A 241 -13.46 -11.81 -5.28
N LEU A 242 -13.83 -12.39 -6.42
CA LEU A 242 -14.66 -13.60 -6.46
C LEU A 242 -13.98 -14.77 -5.76
N LYS A 243 -12.68 -14.98 -5.98
CA LYS A 243 -11.91 -16.02 -5.30
C LYS A 243 -11.88 -15.81 -3.79
N LEU A 244 -11.72 -14.55 -3.34
CA LEU A 244 -11.73 -14.23 -1.91
C LEU A 244 -13.09 -14.46 -1.25
N ILE A 245 -14.19 -14.19 -1.96
CA ILE A 245 -15.54 -14.53 -1.50
C ILE A 245 -15.73 -16.04 -1.42
N LEU A 246 -15.40 -16.78 -2.49
CA LEU A 246 -15.56 -18.24 -2.54
C LEU A 246 -14.73 -18.98 -1.50
N THR A 247 -13.55 -18.44 -1.13
CA THR A 247 -12.69 -19.01 -0.09
C THR A 247 -13.05 -18.51 1.32
N GLY A 248 -14.09 -17.68 1.47
CA GLY A 248 -14.50 -17.12 2.74
C GLY A 248 -13.51 -16.13 3.36
N LYS A 249 -12.52 -15.65 2.58
CA LYS A 249 -11.60 -14.59 2.98
C LYS A 249 -12.28 -13.22 3.01
N ILE A 250 -13.38 -13.05 2.27
CA ILE A 250 -14.26 -11.89 2.37
C ILE A 250 -15.69 -12.38 2.56
N ARG A 251 -16.39 -11.83 3.55
CA ARG A 251 -17.81 -12.12 3.82
C ARG A 251 -18.58 -10.82 3.96
N ALA A 252 -19.67 -10.69 3.20
CA ALA A 252 -20.57 -9.55 3.28
C ALA A 252 -21.83 -9.91 4.07
N SER A 253 -22.34 -8.97 4.87
CA SER A 253 -23.56 -9.10 5.66
C SER A 253 -24.22 -7.73 5.87
N GLY A 254 -25.33 -7.67 6.62
CA GLY A 254 -26.09 -6.44 6.87
C GLY A 254 -27.33 -6.31 5.99
N PRO A 255 -28.00 -5.14 5.98
CA PRO A 255 -29.24 -4.92 5.21
C PRO A 255 -29.06 -4.98 3.69
N LYS A 256 -27.88 -4.61 3.17
CA LYS A 256 -27.57 -4.51 1.73
C LYS A 256 -26.23 -5.20 1.40
N PRO A 257 -26.07 -6.52 1.62
CA PRO A 257 -24.78 -7.21 1.47
C PRO A 257 -24.28 -7.25 0.02
N TRP A 258 -25.17 -7.11 -0.97
CA TRP A 258 -24.80 -7.03 -2.39
C TRP A 258 -23.94 -5.80 -2.72
N LEU A 259 -23.94 -4.76 -1.87
CA LEU A 259 -23.10 -3.57 -2.04
C LEU A 259 -21.60 -3.87 -1.96
N ALA A 260 -21.20 -5.00 -1.36
CA ALA A 260 -19.79 -5.43 -1.31
C ALA A 260 -19.19 -5.61 -2.72
N GLY A 261 -20.00 -6.09 -3.69
CA GLY A 261 -19.56 -6.21 -5.09
C GLY A 261 -19.34 -4.86 -5.78
N LYS A 262 -20.06 -3.82 -5.33
CA LYS A 262 -19.94 -2.46 -5.87
C LYS A 262 -18.70 -1.73 -5.38
N PHE A 263 -18.22 -2.04 -4.16
CA PHE A 263 -17.11 -1.32 -3.53
C PHE A 263 -15.85 -1.21 -4.42
N GLY A 264 -15.45 -2.30 -5.06
CA GLY A 264 -14.28 -2.33 -5.95
C GLY A 264 -14.42 -1.53 -7.26
N GLN A 265 -15.61 -0.98 -7.54
CA GLN A 265 -15.87 -0.11 -8.69
C GLN A 265 -15.94 1.38 -8.30
N LEU A 266 -15.97 1.68 -6.99
CA LEU A 266 -16.09 3.04 -6.47
C LEU A 266 -14.74 3.68 -6.13
N VAL A 267 -13.71 2.85 -5.93
CA VAL A 267 -12.40 3.29 -5.47
C VAL A 267 -11.34 2.75 -6.43
N LYS A 268 -10.46 3.63 -6.91
CA LYS A 268 -9.31 3.31 -7.76
C LYS A 268 -8.29 2.51 -6.94
N LYS A 269 -7.61 1.59 -7.61
CA LYS A 269 -6.51 0.82 -7.01
C LYS A 269 -5.23 1.65 -7.14
N PRO A 270 -4.39 1.73 -6.08
CA PRO A 270 -3.07 2.32 -6.17
C PRO A 270 -2.20 1.65 -7.24
#